data_AF-C5LGJ7-F1
#
_entry.id   AF-C5LGJ7-F1
#
_cell.length_a   1.000
_cell.length_b   1.000
_cell.length_c   1.000
_cell.angle_alpha   90.00
_cell.angle_beta   90.00
_cell.angle_gamma   90.00
#
_symmetry.space_group_name_H-M   'P 1'
#
loop_
_entity.id
_entity.type
_entity.pdbx_description
1 polymer ?
#
loop_
_entity_poly.entity_id
_entity_poly.type
_entity_poly.pdbx_seq_one_letter_code
_entity_poly.pdbx_strand_id
1 'polypeptide(L)' 'MQSVTKPIRDMKRDMDELVGVEVTAKHIFGFNSRVRNHPIFIDEVTVAYAAAHYVVIHNTETNTQKLLPNHSGSIDINIV' A
#
# COMPACT_ATOMS: atom_id res chain seq x y z
N MET A 1 -35.47 -10.45 10.53
CA MET A 1 -34.25 -9.78 11.03
C MET A 1 -33.97 -8.58 10.15
N GLN A 2 -34.13 -7.36 10.67
CA GLN A 2 -33.81 -6.13 9.93
C GLN A 2 -32.36 -5.74 10.24
N SER A 3 -31.54 -5.58 9.20
CA SER A 3 -30.18 -5.05 9.32
C SER A 3 -30.26 -3.54 9.61
N VAL A 4 -29.96 -3.16 10.85
CA VAL A 4 -29.90 -1.76 11.26
C VAL A 4 -28.57 -1.19 10.79
N THR A 5 -28.57 -0.53 9.63
CA THR A 5 -27.41 0.23 9.17
C THR A 5 -27.39 1.56 9.92
N LYS A 6 -26.56 1.68 10.95
CA LYS A 6 -26.38 2.95 11.67
C LYS A 6 -25.59 3.93 10.79
N PRO A 7 -25.96 5.22 10.76
CA PRO A 7 -25.20 6.23 10.04
C PRO A 7 -23.80 6.40 10.67
N ILE A 8 -22.78 6.56 9.80
CA ILE A 8 -21.35 6.63 10.17
C ILE A 8 -21.04 7.69 11.25
N ARG A 9 -21.91 8.70 11.39
CA ARG A 9 -21.73 9.82 12.34
C ARG A 9 -21.88 9.43 13.81
N ASP A 10 -22.56 8.32 14.11
CA ASP A 10 -22.81 7.85 15.49
C ASP A 10 -21.80 6.81 15.98
N MET A 11 -20.74 6.55 15.22
CA MET A 11 -19.59 5.77 15.72
C MET A 11 -18.80 6.64 16.71
N LYS A 12 -19.22 6.64 17.98
CA LYS A 12 -18.30 6.90 19.09
C LYS A 12 -17.08 6.00 18.85
N ARG A 13 -15.90 6.59 18.65
CA ARG A 13 -14.64 5.84 18.59
C ARG A 13 -14.41 5.27 19.99
N ASP A 14 -14.85 4.04 20.21
CA ASP A 14 -14.39 3.23 21.33
C ASP A 14 -12.90 2.93 21.07
N MET A 15 -12.03 3.88 21.44
CA MET A 15 -10.58 3.80 21.25
C MET A 15 -9.95 2.63 22.02
N ASP A 16 -10.68 2.06 22.97
CA ASP A 16 -10.26 0.92 23.78
C ASP A 16 -10.39 -0.44 23.05
N GLU A 17 -11.12 -0.51 21.92
CA GLU A 17 -11.31 -1.77 21.16
C GLU A 17 -10.22 -2.04 20.10
N LEU A 18 -9.26 -1.12 19.90
CA LEU A 18 -8.21 -1.27 18.88
C LEU A 18 -6.85 -1.72 19.46
N VAL A 19 -6.83 -2.25 20.68
CA VAL A 19 -5.62 -2.82 21.27
C VAL A 19 -5.27 -4.14 20.58
N GLY A 20 -4.15 -4.16 19.84
CA GLY A 20 -3.67 -5.35 19.13
C GLY A 20 -4.06 -5.44 17.65
N VAL A 21 -4.69 -4.41 17.07
CA VAL A 21 -4.99 -4.36 15.63
C VAL A 21 -3.80 -3.78 14.86
N GLU A 22 -3.15 -4.59 14.03
CA GLU A 22 -2.12 -4.12 13.10
C GLU A 22 -2.78 -3.57 11.83
N VAL A 23 -2.62 -2.27 11.59
CA VAL A 23 -3.11 -1.60 10.38
C VAL A 23 -1.99 -1.61 9.34
N THR A 24 -2.19 -2.37 8.26
CA THR A 24 -1.27 -2.42 7.13
C THR A 24 -1.86 -1.70 5.93
N ALA A 25 -1.02 -0.98 5.19
CA ALA A 25 -1.44 -0.34 3.94
C ALA A 25 -1.76 -1.43 2.90
N LYS A 26 -2.95 -1.36 2.28
CA LYS A 26 -3.34 -2.27 1.19
C LYS A 26 -3.00 -1.71 -0.19
N HIS A 27 -3.05 -0.39 -0.33
CA HIS A 27 -2.83 0.31 -1.60
C HIS A 27 -2.36 1.74 -1.32
N ILE A 28 -1.39 2.22 -2.09
CA ILE A 28 -0.86 3.58 -2.04
C ILE A 28 -1.25 4.31 -3.33
N PHE A 29 -1.86 5.47 -3.16
CA PHE A 29 -2.22 6.36 -4.26
C PHE A 29 -1.13 7.42 -4.46
N GLY A 30 -0.75 7.64 -5.72
CA GLY A 30 0.27 8.60 -6.11
C GLY A 30 1.70 8.10 -5.90
N PHE A 31 2.67 8.84 -6.47
CA PHE A 31 4.10 8.58 -6.33
C PHE A 31 4.86 9.91 -6.21
N ASN A 32 6.09 9.86 -5.71
CA ASN A 32 6.91 11.06 -5.53
C ASN A 32 7.67 11.42 -6.83
N SER A 33 7.19 12.40 -7.59
CA SER A 33 7.83 12.82 -8.85
C SER A 33 9.15 13.59 -8.67
N ARG A 34 9.54 13.95 -7.44
CA ARG A 34 10.81 14.66 -7.18
C ARG A 34 12.01 13.72 -7.18
N VAL A 35 11.81 12.44 -6.89
CA VAL A 35 12.87 11.45 -6.93
C VAL A 35 13.05 11.04 -8.40
N ARG A 36 14.30 11.11 -8.87
CA ARG A 36 14.62 10.87 -10.28
C ARG A 36 14.79 9.36 -10.53
N ASN A 37 14.73 8.97 -11.80
CA ASN A 37 14.93 7.58 -12.25
C ASN A 37 13.89 6.58 -11.74
N HIS A 38 12.67 7.04 -11.44
CA HIS A 38 11.47 6.20 -11.30
C HIS A 38 10.24 7.02 -11.74
N PRO A 39 9.10 6.39 -12.09
CA PRO A 39 8.83 4.94 -12.15
C PRO A 39 9.71 4.17 -13.16
N ILE A 40 9.85 2.86 -12.97
CA ILE A 40 10.53 1.94 -13.88
C ILE A 40 9.56 0.82 -14.24
N PHE A 41 9.45 0.49 -15.53
CA PHE A 41 8.73 -0.70 -15.97
C PHE A 41 9.61 -1.94 -15.76
N ILE A 42 9.10 -2.93 -15.03
CA ILE A 42 9.73 -4.25 -14.87
C ILE A 42 9.39 -5.12 -16.09
N ASP A 43 8.14 -5.01 -16.54
CA ASP A 43 7.59 -5.62 -17.74
C ASP A 43 6.47 -4.72 -18.31
N GLU A 44 5.69 -5.21 -19.28
CA GLU A 44 4.63 -4.43 -19.95
C GLU A 44 3.48 -4.00 -19.04
N VAL A 45 3.22 -4.74 -17.95
CA VAL A 45 2.07 -4.55 -17.06
C VAL A 45 2.46 -4.28 -15.62
N THR A 46 3.76 -4.27 -15.30
CA THR A 46 4.27 -4.11 -13.95
C THR A 46 5.21 -2.91 -13.86
N VAL A 47 4.87 -1.97 -12.98
CA VAL A 47 5.65 -0.77 -12.71
C VAL A 47 6.14 -0.74 -11.27
N ALA A 48 7.42 -0.40 -11.09
CA ALA A 48 8.03 -0.15 -9.79
C ALA A 48 8.20 1.35 -9.57
N TYR A 49 7.81 1.84 -8.39
CA TYR A 49 8.01 3.25 -8.03
C TYR A 49 8.15 3.46 -6.53
N ALA A 50 8.85 4.53 -6.16
CA ALA A 50 8.93 4.98 -4.78
C ALA A 50 7.68 5.81 -4.42
N ALA A 51 7.03 5.45 -3.32
CA ALA A 51 5.93 6.21 -2.73
C ALA A 51 5.98 6.13 -1.20
N ALA A 52 5.94 7.30 -0.54
CA ALA A 52 6.15 7.43 0.90
C ALA A 52 7.42 6.68 1.37
N HIS A 53 7.26 5.69 2.26
CA HIS A 53 8.34 4.84 2.79
C HIS A 53 8.36 3.44 2.15
N TYR A 54 7.76 3.29 0.97
CA TYR A 54 7.64 2.01 0.29
C TYR A 54 8.24 2.09 -1.12
N VAL A 55 8.81 0.95 -1.54
CA VAL A 55 8.87 0.63 -2.97
C VAL A 55 7.58 -0.12 -3.30
N VAL A 56 6.82 0.41 -4.25
CA VAL A 56 5.57 -0.19 -4.72
C VAL A 56 5.86 -0.94 -6.00
N ILE A 57 5.47 -2.22 -6.03
CA ILE A 57 5.37 -3.00 -7.27
C ILE A 57 3.90 -3.06 -7.63
N HIS A 58 3.50 -2.41 -8.73
CA HIS A 58 2.10 -2.27 -9.14
C HIS A 58 1.89 -2.98 -10.47
N ASN A 59 1.00 -3.97 -10.48
CA ASN A 59 0.49 -4.56 -11.72
C ASN A 59 -0.70 -3.72 -12.21
N THR A 60 -0.54 -3.06 -13.36
CA THR A 60 -1.51 -2.09 -13.90
C THR A 60 -2.73 -2.74 -14.51
N GLU A 61 -2.66 -4.01 -14.91
CA GLU A 61 -3.79 -4.75 -15.48
C GLU A 61 -4.76 -5.22 -14.40
N THR A 62 -4.24 -5.85 -13.35
CA THR A 62 -5.04 -6.35 -12.21
C THR A 62 -5.28 -5.31 -11.12
N ASN A 63 -4.60 -4.16 -11.22
CA ASN A 63 -4.60 -3.09 -10.22
C ASN A 63 -4.18 -3.54 -8.81
N THR A 64 -3.27 -4.50 -8.73
CA THR A 64 -2.74 -5.03 -7.46
C THR A 64 -1.39 -4.42 -7.12
N GLN A 65 -1.13 -4.22 -5.82
CA GLN A 65 0.13 -3.66 -5.33
C GLN A 65 0.78 -4.58 -4.31
N LYS A 66 2.10 -4.76 -4.45
CA LYS A 66 2.96 -5.29 -3.41
C LYS A 66 3.78 -4.15 -2.83
N LEU A 67 3.64 -3.94 -1.52
CA LEU A 67 4.34 -2.89 -0.80
C LEU A 67 5.59 -3.49 -0.15
N LEU A 68 6.76 -3.04 -0.58
CA LEU A 68 8.03 -3.40 0.03
C LEU A 68 8.36 -2.32 1.07
N PRO A 69 8.20 -2.59 2.38
CA PRO A 69 8.56 -1.63 3.41
C PRO A 69 10.05 -1.34 3.36
N ASN A 70 10.43 -0.11 3.69
CA ASN A 70 11.82 0.31 3.75
C ASN A 70 12.64 -0.66 4.60
N HIS A 71 13.53 -1.42 3.97
CA HIS A 71 14.46 -2.29 4.65
C HIS A 71 15.66 -1.42 5.05
N SER A 72 16.05 -1.46 6.32
CA SER A 72 17.34 -0.92 6.79
C SER A 72 18.55 -1.74 6.30
N GLY A 73 18.40 -2.48 5.20
CA GLY A 73 19.39 -3.38 4.63
C GLY A 73 19.07 -3.68 3.17
N SER A 74 20.11 -3.90 2.36
CA SER A 74 19.99 -4.29 0.96
C SER A 74 19.15 -5.57 0.81
N ILE A 75 18.11 -5.51 -0.01
CA ILE A 75 17.39 -6.71 -0.47
C ILE A 75 18.07 -7.18 -1.74
N ASP A 76 18.74 -8.32 -1.69
CA ASP A 76 19.17 -9.04 -2.89
C ASP A 76 17.93 -9.60 -3.58
N ILE A 77 17.52 -8.99 -4.69
CA ILE A 77 16.45 -9.52 -5.54
C ILE A 77 17.13 -10.39 -6.61
N ASN A 78 17.11 -11.71 -6.41
CA ASN A 78 17.41 -12.64 -7.50
C ASN A 78 16.19 -12.69 -8.43
N ILE A 79 16.34 -12.09 -9.61
CA ILE A 79 15.42 -12.28 -10.73
C ILE A 79 15.90 -13.55 -11.45
N VAL A 80 15.09 -14.62 -11.39
CA VAL A 80 15.29 -15.87 -12.14
C VAL A 80 14.67 -15.72 -13.52
#